data_AF-A0A1H9W2C5-F1
#
_entry.id   AF-A0A1H9W2C5-F1
#
_cell.length_a   1.000
_cell.length_b   1.000
_cell.length_c   1.000
_cell.angle_alpha   90.00
_cell.angle_beta   90.00
_cell.angle_gamma   90.00
#
_symmetry.space_group_name_H-M   'P 1'
#
loop_
_entity.id
_entity.type
_entity.pdbx_description
1 polymer ?
#
loop_
_entity_poly.entity_id
_entity_poly.type
_entity_poly.pdbx_seq_one_letter_code
_entity_poly.pdbx_strand_id
1 'polypeptide(L)'
;MSRLSPEQIAQHARAAGFHGQGLTIAVAVALAESNGDPRAHNNKPPDDSYGLWQINMLGAMGPERRRQYGLDSNRELFDPRVNAEVANSLSGDGRSWTPWTTYTSGAYRKYLDVARRAARGTTGGTPPRRAGSGGDGFAVDPAALDRYARRGKDIADDLASIGTRHVRQVGEIAGDSFGRIGKETGFASALEAFGAALHRQVDGVGRNADRLARSTGRLARAYRDQDDVIADHLGRG
;
A
#
# COMPACT_ATOMS: atom_id res chain seq x y z
N MET A 1 -14.51 25.87 -6.37
CA MET A 1 -14.04 24.73 -7.20
C MET A 1 -14.06 23.47 -6.36
N SER A 2 -14.34 22.32 -6.95
CA SER A 2 -14.62 21.07 -6.23
C SER A 2 -13.35 20.33 -5.82
N ARG A 3 -13.31 19.84 -4.57
CA ARG A 3 -12.32 18.87 -4.11
C ARG A 3 -12.39 17.59 -4.96
N LEU A 4 -11.24 16.96 -5.18
CA LEU A 4 -11.16 15.67 -5.84
C LEU A 4 -11.53 14.54 -4.87
N SER A 5 -12.21 13.52 -5.40
CA SER A 5 -12.46 12.29 -4.65
C SER A 5 -11.17 11.49 -4.47
N PRO A 6 -11.09 10.60 -3.46
CA PRO A 6 -9.98 9.67 -3.30
C PRO A 6 -9.64 8.88 -4.57
N GLU A 7 -10.65 8.48 -5.35
CA GLU A 7 -10.50 7.75 -6.62
C GLU A 7 -9.84 8.61 -7.68
N GLN A 8 -10.24 9.88 -7.81
CA GLN A 8 -9.61 10.83 -8.74
C GLN A 8 -8.16 11.09 -8.36
N ILE A 9 -7.86 11.24 -7.06
CA ILE A 9 -6.49 11.36 -6.55
C ILE A 9 -5.68 10.10 -6.89
N ALA A 10 -6.28 8.91 -6.71
CA ALA A 10 -5.63 7.64 -7.05
C ALA A 10 -5.35 7.51 -8.55
N GLN A 11 -6.21 8.05 -9.42
CA GLN A 11 -5.99 8.09 -10.87
C GLN A 11 -4.77 8.94 -11.23
N HIS A 12 -4.66 10.16 -10.68
CA HIS A 12 -3.50 11.02 -10.89
C HIS A 12 -2.22 10.40 -10.34
N ALA A 13 -2.25 9.85 -9.12
CA ALA A 13 -1.10 9.18 -8.53
C ALA A 13 -0.64 7.98 -9.36
N ARG A 14 -1.57 7.15 -9.84
CA ARG A 14 -1.23 6.00 -10.69
C ARG A 14 -0.65 6.44 -12.03
N ALA A 15 -1.23 7.44 -12.66
CA ALA A 15 -0.71 8.00 -13.92
C ALA A 15 0.71 8.55 -13.77
N ALA A 16 1.04 9.08 -12.59
CA ALA A 16 2.39 9.54 -12.23
C ALA A 16 3.37 8.40 -11.86
N GLY A 17 2.95 7.13 -11.88
CA GLY A 17 3.82 5.97 -11.65
C GLY A 17 3.72 5.31 -10.27
N PHE A 18 2.90 5.85 -9.36
CA PHE A 18 2.68 5.19 -8.07
C PHE A 18 1.93 3.85 -8.24
N HIS A 19 2.39 2.81 -7.55
CA HIS A 19 1.79 1.48 -7.58
C HIS A 19 1.81 0.82 -6.20
N GLY A 20 1.07 -0.29 -6.06
CA GLY A 20 1.04 -1.10 -4.84
C GLY A 20 0.78 -0.29 -3.56
N GLN A 21 1.64 -0.48 -2.55
CA GLN A 21 1.56 0.25 -1.30
C GLN A 21 1.88 1.75 -1.47
N GLY A 22 2.80 2.10 -2.37
CA GLY A 22 3.14 3.49 -2.67
C GLY A 22 1.93 4.29 -3.16
N LEU A 23 1.10 3.70 -4.02
CA LEU A 23 -0.17 4.31 -4.47
C LEU A 23 -1.14 4.54 -3.31
N THR A 24 -1.27 3.56 -2.40
CA THR A 24 -2.13 3.71 -1.23
C THR A 24 -1.64 4.84 -0.32
N ILE A 25 -0.33 4.92 -0.07
CA ILE A 25 0.24 5.99 0.77
C ILE A 25 0.10 7.34 0.08
N ALA A 26 0.32 7.43 -1.24
CA ALA A 26 0.17 8.67 -2.00
C ALA A 26 -1.22 9.28 -1.85
N VAL A 27 -2.28 8.47 -1.96
CA VAL A 27 -3.66 8.94 -1.78
C VAL A 27 -3.91 9.39 -0.34
N ALA A 28 -3.44 8.62 0.64
CA ALA A 28 -3.61 8.95 2.06
C ALA A 28 -2.88 10.26 2.46
N VAL A 29 -1.66 10.46 1.93
CA VAL A 29 -0.88 11.69 2.13
C VAL A 29 -1.58 12.87 1.46
N ALA A 30 -2.01 12.77 0.20
CA ALA A 30 -2.74 13.87 -0.46
C ALA A 30 -3.99 14.31 0.31
N LEU A 31 -4.77 13.36 0.82
CA LEU A 31 -5.95 13.65 1.64
C LEU A 31 -5.60 14.30 2.98
N ALA A 32 -4.47 13.92 3.59
CA ALA A 32 -4.00 14.53 4.82
C ALA A 32 -3.45 15.95 4.62
N GLU A 33 -2.78 16.18 3.50
CA GLU A 33 -2.12 17.44 3.15
C GLU A 33 -3.13 18.51 2.70
N SER A 34 -4.05 18.15 1.81
CA SER A 34 -4.91 19.12 1.11
C SER A 34 -6.41 18.88 1.30
N ASN A 35 -6.80 17.77 1.94
CA ASN A 35 -8.18 17.29 1.96
C ASN A 35 -8.79 17.14 0.55
N GLY A 36 -7.95 16.83 -0.43
CA GLY A 36 -8.33 16.67 -1.84
C GLY A 36 -8.53 18.00 -2.60
N ASP A 37 -8.09 19.13 -2.06
CA ASP A 37 -8.14 20.41 -2.77
C ASP A 37 -6.91 20.60 -3.69
N PRO A 38 -7.08 20.55 -5.02
CA PRO A 38 -5.95 20.72 -5.94
C PRO A 38 -5.39 22.16 -5.97
N ARG A 39 -6.10 23.14 -5.38
CA ARG A 39 -5.64 24.51 -5.23
C ARG A 39 -5.20 24.86 -3.81
N ALA A 40 -5.01 23.87 -2.95
CA ALA A 40 -4.44 24.09 -1.63
C ALA A 40 -3.07 24.80 -1.75
N HIS A 41 -2.93 25.90 -1.02
CA HIS A 41 -1.68 26.67 -0.94
C HIS A 41 -1.46 27.08 0.51
N ASN A 42 -0.33 26.64 1.09
CA ASN A 42 0.13 27.10 2.38
C ASN A 42 1.36 28.01 2.19
N ASN A 43 1.18 29.31 2.37
CA ASN A 43 2.23 30.33 2.19
C ASN A 43 2.80 30.85 3.52
N LYS A 44 2.65 30.09 4.61
CA LYS A 44 3.12 30.48 5.94
C LYS A 44 4.47 29.80 6.20
N PRO A 45 5.57 30.57 6.34
CA PRO A 45 6.88 30.02 6.68
C PRO A 45 6.81 29.08 7.90
N PRO A 46 7.47 27.91 7.86
CA PRO A 46 8.47 27.45 6.89
C PRO A 46 7.92 26.78 5.62
N ASP A 47 6.65 26.99 5.27
CA ASP A 47 6.02 26.45 4.06
C ASP A 47 5.72 27.51 2.99
N ASP A 48 5.96 27.12 1.73
CA ASP A 48 5.33 27.67 0.54
C ASP A 48 4.88 26.49 -0.33
N SER A 49 3.82 25.79 0.09
CA SER A 49 3.48 24.44 -0.37
C SER A 49 2.22 24.41 -1.24
N TYR A 50 2.27 23.72 -2.38
CA TYR A 50 1.25 23.79 -3.44
C TYR A 50 0.60 22.44 -3.75
N GLY A 51 -0.71 22.48 -3.99
CA GLY A 51 -1.49 21.40 -4.58
C GLY A 51 -1.80 20.25 -3.65
N LEU A 52 -2.23 19.13 -4.23
CA LEU A 52 -2.73 17.94 -3.54
C LEU A 52 -1.71 17.35 -2.56
N TRP A 53 -0.45 17.27 -2.97
CA TRP A 53 0.67 16.71 -2.18
C TRP A 53 1.52 17.78 -1.49
N GLN A 54 1.05 19.04 -1.44
CA GLN A 54 1.70 20.15 -0.73
C GLN A 54 3.22 20.22 -1.01
N ILE A 55 3.57 20.39 -2.28
CA ILE A 55 4.97 20.46 -2.72
C ILE A 55 5.55 21.81 -2.30
N ASN A 56 6.46 21.80 -1.31
CA ASN A 56 7.12 23.01 -0.80
C ASN A 56 8.05 23.67 -1.83
N MET A 57 7.90 24.97 -2.04
CA MET A 57 8.68 25.79 -2.97
C MET A 57 9.39 26.96 -2.26
N LEU A 58 9.49 26.92 -0.92
CA LEU A 58 10.04 28.00 -0.12
C LEU A 58 11.51 28.27 -0.47
N GLY A 59 11.85 29.55 -0.64
CA GLY A 59 13.23 30.01 -0.81
C GLY A 59 13.92 29.40 -2.03
N ALA A 60 15.13 28.86 -1.84
CA ALA A 60 15.93 28.27 -2.91
C ALA A 60 15.31 26.98 -3.50
N MET A 61 14.49 26.25 -2.74
CA MET A 61 13.83 25.04 -3.23
C MET A 61 12.91 25.31 -4.42
N GLY A 62 12.24 26.47 -4.45
CA GLY A 62 11.34 26.83 -5.54
C GLY A 62 12.05 26.86 -6.90
N PRO A 63 13.04 27.75 -7.10
CA PRO A 63 13.85 27.78 -8.32
C PRO A 63 14.53 26.44 -8.66
N GLU A 64 15.01 25.69 -7.66
CA GLU A 64 15.65 24.39 -7.88
C GLU A 64 14.66 23.35 -8.42
N ARG A 65 13.51 23.19 -7.78
CA ARG A 65 12.45 22.26 -8.22
C ARG A 65 11.89 22.65 -9.58
N ARG A 66 11.73 23.95 -9.87
CA ARG A 66 11.32 24.41 -11.20
C ARG A 66 12.28 23.94 -12.29
N ARG A 67 13.60 24.10 -12.07
CA ARG A 67 14.61 23.60 -13.01
C ARG A 67 14.60 22.07 -13.10
N GLN A 68 14.50 21.38 -11.97
CA GLN A 68 14.54 19.91 -11.89
C GLN A 68 13.34 19.27 -12.62
N TYR A 69 12.15 19.86 -12.51
CA TYR A 69 10.90 19.30 -13.02
C TYR A 69 10.37 20.01 -14.27
N GLY A 70 11.15 20.96 -14.83
CA GLY A 70 10.75 21.69 -16.05
C GLY A 70 9.48 22.53 -15.86
N LEU A 71 9.30 23.15 -14.69
CA LEU A 71 8.15 24.01 -14.40
C LEU A 71 8.49 25.46 -14.75
N ASP A 72 7.65 26.10 -15.56
CA ASP A 72 7.70 27.54 -15.85
C ASP A 72 7.31 28.37 -14.60
N SER A 73 6.39 27.86 -13.77
CA SER A 73 5.96 28.55 -12.55
C SER A 73 5.44 27.62 -11.45
N ASN A 74 5.42 28.10 -10.20
CA ASN A 74 4.84 27.34 -9.07
C ASN A 74 3.34 27.03 -9.27
N ARG A 75 2.63 27.82 -10.09
CA ARG A 75 1.19 27.66 -10.31
C ARG A 75 0.85 26.35 -11.03
N GLU A 76 1.81 25.78 -11.76
CA GLU A 76 1.63 24.46 -12.40
C GLU A 76 1.44 23.34 -11.39
N LEU A 77 1.89 23.52 -10.14
CA LEU A 77 1.65 22.57 -9.05
C LEU A 77 0.18 22.55 -8.59
N PHE A 78 -0.69 23.44 -9.09
CA PHE A 78 -2.14 23.32 -8.93
C PHE A 78 -2.79 22.38 -9.95
N ASP A 79 -2.07 21.95 -10.98
CA ASP A 79 -2.50 20.86 -11.85
C ASP A 79 -2.26 19.52 -11.12
N PRO A 80 -3.31 18.72 -10.86
CA PRO A 80 -3.18 17.44 -10.16
C PRO A 80 -2.21 16.45 -10.79
N ARG A 81 -2.07 16.44 -12.13
CA ARG A 81 -1.17 15.55 -12.85
C ARG A 81 0.27 15.96 -12.60
N VAL A 82 0.60 17.24 -12.79
CA VAL A 82 1.95 17.77 -12.56
C VAL A 82 2.34 17.62 -11.09
N ASN A 83 1.43 17.92 -10.17
CA ASN A 83 1.66 17.76 -8.73
C ASN A 83 1.94 16.30 -8.35
N ALA A 84 1.23 15.34 -8.96
CA ALA A 84 1.45 13.91 -8.74
C ALA A 84 2.82 13.43 -9.27
N GLU A 85 3.24 13.90 -10.44
CA GLU A 85 4.55 13.57 -11.06
C GLU A 85 5.71 14.04 -10.17
N VAL A 86 5.63 15.29 -9.68
CA VAL A 86 6.63 15.82 -8.75
C VAL A 86 6.62 15.06 -7.41
N ALA A 87 5.44 14.73 -6.87
CA ALA A 87 5.32 13.94 -5.66
C ALA A 87 5.93 12.54 -5.83
N ASN A 88 5.70 11.88 -6.97
CA ASN A 88 6.26 10.56 -7.27
C ASN A 88 7.78 10.59 -7.27
N SER A 89 8.37 11.55 -8.00
CA SER A 89 9.82 11.72 -8.03
C SER A 89 10.41 12.01 -6.64
N LEU A 90 9.83 12.96 -5.89
CA LEU A 90 10.31 13.30 -4.53
C LEU A 90 10.22 12.14 -3.55
N SER A 91 9.23 11.27 -3.73
CA SER A 91 9.06 10.07 -2.89
C SER A 91 9.94 8.88 -3.32
N GLY A 92 10.70 9.02 -4.40
CA GLY A 92 11.44 7.90 -5.02
C GLY A 92 10.49 6.76 -5.40
N ASP A 93 9.49 7.05 -6.23
CA ASP A 93 8.47 6.08 -6.68
C ASP A 93 7.60 5.52 -5.53
N GLY A 94 7.36 6.32 -4.50
CA GLY A 94 6.57 5.94 -3.33
C GLY A 94 7.30 5.05 -2.31
N ARG A 95 8.63 4.96 -2.40
CA ARG A 95 9.49 4.18 -1.49
C ARG A 95 9.85 4.95 -0.22
N SER A 96 9.90 6.28 -0.28
CA SER A 96 10.22 7.16 0.85
C SER A 96 9.23 8.31 0.97
N TRP A 97 8.75 8.54 2.19
CA TRP A 97 7.78 9.60 2.49
C TRP A 97 8.30 10.56 3.57
N THR A 98 9.61 10.53 3.83
CA THR A 98 10.26 11.37 4.85
C THR A 98 10.05 12.88 4.66
N PRO A 99 9.89 13.43 3.43
CA PRO A 99 9.62 14.86 3.27
C PRO A 99 8.23 15.31 3.75
N TRP A 100 7.27 14.39 3.92
CA TRP A 100 5.89 14.73 4.28
C TRP A 100 5.66 14.58 5.78
N THR A 101 5.42 15.70 6.47
CA THR A 101 5.12 15.70 7.91
C THR A 101 3.81 14.97 8.22
N THR A 102 2.82 14.99 7.32
CA THR A 102 1.59 14.20 7.49
C THR A 102 1.86 12.69 7.49
N TYR A 103 2.95 12.24 6.87
CA TYR A 103 3.42 10.86 6.94
C TYR A 103 4.16 10.58 8.27
N THR A 104 5.16 11.40 8.61
CA THR A 104 6.01 11.17 9.79
C THR A 104 5.26 11.33 11.11
N SER A 105 4.30 12.26 11.19
CA SER A 105 3.39 12.42 12.33
C SER A 105 2.33 11.32 12.43
N GLY A 106 2.11 10.55 11.34
CA GLY A 106 1.07 9.53 11.27
C GLY A 106 -0.33 10.05 10.93
N ALA A 107 -0.51 11.35 10.66
CA ALA A 107 -1.80 11.94 10.30
C ALA A 107 -2.46 11.27 9.09
N TYR A 108 -1.66 10.79 8.12
CA TYR A 108 -2.15 10.06 6.94
C TYR A 108 -2.90 8.75 7.28
N ARG A 109 -2.63 8.15 8.45
CA ARG A 109 -3.15 6.83 8.82
C ARG A 109 -4.68 6.79 8.87
N LYS A 110 -5.32 7.90 9.27
CA LYS A 110 -6.80 8.01 9.29
C LYS A 110 -7.43 7.92 7.90
N TYR A 111 -6.65 8.13 6.84
CA TYR A 111 -7.11 8.02 5.45
C TYR A 111 -6.74 6.69 4.80
N LEU A 112 -6.02 5.79 5.47
CA LEU A 112 -5.55 4.55 4.85
C LEU A 112 -6.69 3.66 4.34
N ASP A 113 -7.81 3.58 5.05
CA ASP A 113 -8.93 2.72 4.63
C ASP A 113 -9.66 3.25 3.40
N VAL A 114 -9.80 4.57 3.27
CA VAL A 114 -10.36 5.17 2.05
C VAL A 114 -9.35 5.12 0.90
N ALA A 115 -8.07 5.35 1.19
CA ALA A 115 -7.00 5.28 0.19
C ALA A 115 -6.83 3.87 -0.40
N ARG A 116 -6.90 2.82 0.43
CA ARG A 116 -6.87 1.42 -0.03
C ARG A 116 -8.02 1.11 -0.98
N ARG A 117 -9.23 1.60 -0.68
CA ARG A 117 -10.40 1.43 -1.53
C ARG A 117 -10.20 2.11 -2.88
N ALA A 118 -9.78 3.37 -2.88
CA ALA A 118 -9.50 4.13 -4.09
C ALA A 118 -8.38 3.52 -4.95
N ALA A 119 -7.29 3.07 -4.32
CA ALA A 119 -6.16 2.43 -5.00
C ALA A 119 -6.56 1.10 -5.67
N ARG A 120 -7.54 0.37 -5.12
CA ARG A 120 -8.09 -0.86 -5.73
C ARG A 120 -9.10 -0.56 -6.85
N GLY A 121 -9.90 0.49 -6.71
CA GLY A 121 -10.84 0.91 -7.76
C GLY A 121 -10.14 1.28 -9.07
N THR A 122 -8.89 1.76 -8.99
CA THR A 122 -8.09 2.15 -10.16
C THR A 122 -7.45 0.99 -10.92
N THR A 123 -7.49 -0.25 -10.41
CA THR A 123 -7.02 -1.46 -11.13
C THR A 123 -8.04 -2.03 -12.13
N GLY A 124 -9.31 -1.59 -12.11
CA GLY A 124 -10.32 -1.97 -13.09
C GLY A 124 -10.55 -0.84 -14.09
N GLY A 125 -9.96 -0.92 -15.28
CA GLY A 125 -10.19 0.06 -16.33
C GLY A 125 -11.62 -0.01 -16.86
N THR A 126 -12.43 1.01 -16.60
CA THR A 126 -13.56 1.43 -17.45
C THR A 126 -13.80 2.94 -17.24
N PRO A 127 -13.96 3.76 -18.30
CA PRO A 127 -14.17 5.21 -18.17
C PRO A 127 -15.55 5.55 -17.58
N PRO A 128 -15.76 6.77 -17.04
CA PRO A 128 -16.98 7.11 -16.34
C PRO A 128 -18.11 7.40 -17.33
N ARG A 129 -19.19 6.60 -17.31
CA ARG A 129 -20.47 7.05 -17.87
C ARG A 129 -21.17 7.94 -16.87
N ARG A 130 -21.45 9.18 -17.27
CA ARG A 130 -22.40 10.07 -16.60
C ARG A 130 -23.84 9.55 -16.77
N ALA A 131 -24.63 9.88 -15.75
CA ALA A 131 -26.09 9.94 -15.67
C ALA A 131 -26.85 8.62 -15.49
N GLY A 132 -27.57 8.53 -14.36
CA GLY A 132 -28.62 7.54 -14.10
C GLY A 132 -28.90 7.37 -12.62
N SER A 133 -29.91 8.07 -12.11
CA SER A 133 -30.56 7.82 -10.82
C SER A 133 -31.09 6.38 -10.75
N GLY A 134 -30.94 5.71 -9.61
CA GLY A 134 -31.51 4.38 -9.34
C GLY A 134 -30.45 3.36 -8.95
N GLY A 135 -30.65 2.67 -7.83
CA GLY A 135 -29.60 1.94 -7.12
C GLY A 135 -29.04 0.73 -7.84
N ASP A 136 -27.79 0.43 -7.53
CA ASP A 136 -27.24 -0.93 -7.48
C ASP A 136 -25.98 -0.88 -6.60
N GLY A 137 -26.06 -1.54 -5.46
CA GLY A 137 -24.97 -1.64 -4.49
C GLY A 137 -23.79 -2.39 -5.09
N PHE A 138 -22.59 -2.02 -4.65
CA PHE A 138 -21.36 -2.76 -4.90
C PHE A 138 -21.49 -4.18 -4.34
N ALA A 139 -21.92 -5.13 -5.16
CA ALA A 139 -21.89 -6.55 -4.81
C ALA A 139 -20.43 -7.00 -4.76
N VAL A 140 -19.92 -7.23 -3.56
CA VAL A 140 -18.68 -7.96 -3.33
C VAL A 140 -18.94 -9.40 -3.80
N ASP A 141 -18.04 -10.02 -4.57
CA ASP A 141 -18.09 -11.46 -4.85
C ASP A 141 -17.44 -12.21 -3.66
N PRO A 142 -18.22 -12.75 -2.69
CA PRO A 142 -17.66 -13.50 -1.57
C PRO A 142 -16.91 -14.76 -2.02
N ALA A 143 -17.20 -15.30 -3.21
CA ALA A 143 -16.44 -16.43 -3.75
C ALA A 143 -15.03 -16.02 -4.20
N ALA A 144 -14.84 -14.79 -4.68
CA ALA A 144 -13.50 -14.26 -4.97
C ALA A 144 -12.65 -14.07 -3.70
N LEU A 145 -13.27 -13.64 -2.59
CA LEU A 145 -12.61 -13.52 -1.29
C LEU A 145 -12.23 -14.89 -0.72
N ASP A 146 -13.10 -15.90 -0.87
CA ASP A 146 -12.80 -17.28 -0.42
C ASP A 146 -11.65 -17.89 -1.23
N ARG A 147 -11.63 -17.70 -2.56
CA ARG A 147 -10.51 -18.12 -3.43
C ARG A 147 -9.19 -17.46 -3.01
N TYR A 148 -9.22 -16.18 -2.67
CA TYR A 148 -8.03 -15.45 -2.22
C TYR A 148 -7.54 -15.95 -0.85
N ALA A 149 -8.47 -16.22 0.08
CA ALA A 149 -8.13 -16.76 1.39
C ALA A 149 -7.52 -18.17 1.29
N ARG A 150 -8.06 -19.04 0.42
CA ARG A 150 -7.52 -20.37 0.13
C ARG A 150 -6.11 -20.30 -0.44
N ARG A 151 -5.89 -19.46 -1.45
CA ARG A 151 -4.56 -19.27 -2.04
C ARG A 151 -3.53 -18.76 -1.03
N GLY A 152 -3.93 -17.88 -0.11
CA GLY A 152 -3.06 -17.41 0.98
C GLY A 152 -2.70 -18.51 1.99
N LYS A 153 -3.63 -19.43 2.24
CA LYS A 153 -3.40 -20.61 3.07
C LYS A 153 -2.46 -21.61 2.37
N ASP A 154 -2.66 -21.87 1.09
CA ASP A 154 -1.82 -22.78 0.30
C ASP A 154 -0.36 -22.30 0.28
N ILE A 155 -0.14 -20.99 0.09
CA ILE A 155 1.20 -20.38 0.16
C ILE A 155 1.83 -20.53 1.56
N ALA A 156 1.04 -20.41 2.62
CA ALA A 156 1.53 -20.58 3.98
C ALA A 156 1.91 -22.04 4.28
N ASP A 157 1.11 -22.99 3.79
CA ASP A 157 1.35 -24.42 3.94
C ASP A 157 2.57 -24.86 3.10
N ASP A 158 2.78 -24.28 1.90
CA ASP A 158 3.99 -24.47 1.07
C ASP A 158 5.25 -23.92 1.75
N LEU A 159 5.17 -22.72 2.36
CA LEU A 159 6.29 -22.12 3.09
C LEU A 159 6.67 -22.95 4.33
N ALA A 160 5.70 -23.47 5.06
CA ALA A 160 5.94 -24.36 6.20
C ALA A 160 6.58 -25.69 5.75
N SER A 161 6.16 -26.21 4.60
CA SER A 161 6.72 -27.41 3.96
C SER A 161 8.18 -27.20 3.50
N ILE A 162 8.50 -26.08 2.85
CA ILE A 162 9.87 -25.72 2.45
C ILE A 162 10.77 -25.52 3.68
N GLY A 163 10.26 -24.81 4.69
CA GLY A 163 10.98 -24.53 5.93
C GLY A 163 11.33 -25.79 6.74
N THR A 164 10.51 -26.85 6.64
CA THR A 164 10.76 -28.12 7.35
C THR A 164 11.65 -29.08 6.56
N ARG A 165 11.57 -29.09 5.21
CA ARG A 165 12.30 -30.05 4.36
C ARG A 165 13.72 -29.60 4.01
N HIS A 166 13.94 -28.33 3.69
CA HIS A 166 15.27 -27.84 3.24
C HIS A 166 16.19 -27.40 4.38
N VAL A 167 15.65 -26.90 5.49
CA VAL A 167 16.46 -26.51 6.65
C VAL A 167 17.09 -27.73 7.34
N ARG A 168 16.37 -28.86 7.41
CA ARG A 168 16.91 -30.12 7.93
C ARG A 168 18.04 -30.66 7.06
N GLN A 169 17.87 -30.61 5.73
CA GLN A 169 18.86 -31.11 4.78
C GLN A 169 20.16 -30.27 4.80
N VAL A 170 20.06 -28.94 4.96
CA VAL A 170 21.25 -28.06 5.08
C VAL A 170 21.96 -28.26 6.44
N GLY A 171 21.22 -28.50 7.52
CA GLY A 171 21.79 -28.82 8.82
C GLY A 171 22.56 -30.15 8.83
N GLU A 172 22.05 -31.17 8.14
CA GLU A 172 22.71 -32.48 7.99
C GLU A 172 23.97 -32.39 7.10
N ILE A 173 23.92 -31.65 5.98
CA ILE A 173 25.08 -31.44 5.09
C ILE A 173 26.22 -30.71 5.81
N ALA A 174 25.90 -29.74 6.68
CA ALA A 174 26.89 -28.97 7.44
C ALA A 174 27.61 -29.80 8.52
N GLY A 175 26.93 -30.82 9.09
CA GLY A 175 27.51 -31.73 10.07
C GLY A 175 28.59 -32.63 9.47
N ASP A 176 28.39 -33.08 8.23
CA ASP A 176 29.25 -34.09 7.58
C ASP A 176 30.33 -33.49 6.67
N SER A 177 30.11 -32.29 6.10
CA SER A 177 30.99 -31.74 5.04
C SER A 177 32.22 -30.97 5.53
N PHE A 178 32.25 -30.51 6.78
CA PHE A 178 33.29 -29.56 7.24
C PHE A 178 34.26 -30.10 8.30
N GLY A 179 34.08 -31.35 8.74
CA GLY A 179 35.02 -32.03 9.64
C GLY A 179 35.38 -31.22 10.90
N ARG A 180 36.56 -31.47 11.47
CA ARG A 180 37.03 -30.85 12.73
C ARG A 180 37.31 -29.35 12.59
N ILE A 181 37.76 -28.91 11.41
CA ILE A 181 38.16 -27.52 11.11
C ILE A 181 36.95 -26.56 11.11
N GLY A 182 35.79 -26.99 10.58
CA GLY A 182 34.56 -26.19 10.63
C GLY A 182 33.97 -26.01 12.04
N LYS A 183 34.30 -26.92 12.97
CA LYS A 183 33.89 -26.85 14.38
C LYS A 183 34.82 -25.95 15.20
N GLU A 184 36.13 -26.03 14.97
CA GLU A 184 37.14 -25.21 15.68
C GLU A 184 37.07 -23.72 15.32
N THR A 185 36.60 -23.39 14.12
CA THR A 185 36.45 -22.00 13.63
C THR A 185 35.10 -21.36 13.99
N GLY A 186 34.17 -22.14 14.58
CA GLY A 186 32.82 -21.67 14.94
C GLY A 186 31.87 -21.45 13.75
N PHE A 187 32.30 -21.74 12.53
CA PHE A 187 31.52 -21.56 11.30
C PHE A 187 30.28 -22.48 11.26
N ALA A 188 30.42 -23.75 11.69
CA ALA A 188 29.31 -24.69 11.75
C ALA A 188 28.18 -24.19 12.68
N SER A 189 28.55 -23.68 13.85
CA SER A 189 27.60 -23.09 14.81
C SER A 189 26.95 -21.82 14.28
N ALA A 190 27.70 -20.99 13.54
CA ALA A 190 27.17 -19.79 12.91
C ALA A 190 26.15 -20.11 11.80
N LEU A 191 26.43 -21.14 10.99
CA LEU A 191 25.53 -21.60 9.93
C LEU A 191 24.24 -22.22 10.51
N GLU A 192 24.36 -22.98 11.60
CA GLU A 192 23.22 -23.52 12.34
C GLU A 192 22.35 -22.40 12.94
N ALA A 193 22.97 -21.41 13.57
CA ALA A 193 22.28 -20.24 14.12
C ALA A 193 21.57 -19.42 13.03
N PHE A 194 22.22 -19.27 11.87
CA PHE A 194 21.66 -18.62 10.68
C PHE A 194 20.45 -19.41 10.13
N GLY A 195 20.57 -20.73 9.99
CA GLY A 195 19.46 -21.60 9.58
C GLY A 195 18.27 -21.50 10.54
N ALA A 196 18.52 -21.48 11.85
CA ALA A 196 17.48 -21.31 12.86
C ALA A 196 16.83 -19.91 12.81
N ALA A 197 17.60 -18.86 12.50
CA ALA A 197 17.07 -17.51 12.33
C ALA A 197 16.19 -17.39 11.08
N LEU A 198 16.63 -17.95 9.96
CA LEU A 198 15.83 -18.02 8.73
C LEU A 198 14.53 -18.78 8.96
N HIS A 199 14.57 -19.93 9.64
CA HIS A 199 13.38 -20.71 9.96
C HIS A 199 12.38 -19.90 10.80
N ARG A 200 12.83 -19.24 11.87
CA ARG A 200 11.97 -18.36 12.69
C ARG A 200 11.35 -17.22 11.88
N GLN A 201 12.09 -16.66 10.92
CA GLN A 201 11.62 -15.58 10.08
C GLN A 201 10.55 -16.07 9.08
N VAL A 202 10.77 -17.23 8.45
CA VAL A 202 9.79 -17.87 7.56
C VAL A 202 8.51 -18.25 8.33
N ASP A 203 8.64 -18.82 9.53
CA ASP A 203 7.49 -19.12 10.41
C ASP A 203 6.73 -17.86 10.84
N GLY A 204 7.44 -16.75 11.06
CA GLY A 204 6.84 -15.45 11.34
C GLY A 204 5.99 -14.95 10.16
N VAL A 205 6.51 -15.07 8.94
CA VAL A 205 5.80 -14.71 7.70
C VAL A 205 4.58 -15.60 7.50
N GLY A 206 4.70 -16.92 7.69
CA GLY A 206 3.58 -17.86 7.60
C GLY A 206 2.45 -17.54 8.58
N ARG A 207 2.77 -17.24 9.85
CA ARG A 207 1.78 -16.83 10.87
C ARG A 207 1.09 -15.51 10.55
N ASN A 208 1.78 -14.60 9.88
CA ASN A 208 1.17 -13.34 9.44
C ASN A 208 0.22 -13.55 8.26
N ALA A 209 0.60 -14.41 7.32
CA ALA A 209 -0.26 -14.83 6.20
C ALA A 209 -1.53 -15.53 6.71
N ASP A 210 -1.43 -16.45 7.67
CA ASP A 210 -2.58 -17.13 8.27
C ASP A 210 -3.52 -16.15 9.01
N ARG A 211 -2.96 -15.22 9.80
CA ARG A 211 -3.75 -14.17 10.45
C ARG A 211 -4.50 -13.31 9.44
N LEU A 212 -3.87 -12.97 8.32
CA LEU A 212 -4.49 -12.23 7.23
C LEU A 212 -5.62 -13.05 6.58
N ALA A 213 -5.38 -14.32 6.25
CA ALA A 213 -6.37 -15.21 5.65
C ALA A 213 -7.61 -15.36 6.56
N ARG A 214 -7.41 -15.58 7.87
CA ARG A 214 -8.51 -15.66 8.84
C ARG A 214 -9.28 -14.35 8.96
N SER A 215 -8.59 -13.22 8.92
CA SER A 215 -9.22 -11.90 8.94
C SER A 215 -10.11 -11.69 7.71
N THR A 216 -9.58 -12.00 6.52
CA THR A 216 -10.34 -11.94 5.26
C THR A 216 -11.53 -12.90 5.27
N GLY A 217 -11.38 -14.11 5.80
CA GLY A 217 -12.48 -15.07 5.92
C GLY A 217 -13.56 -14.67 6.93
N ARG A 218 -13.22 -13.95 8.00
CA ARG A 218 -14.22 -13.33 8.91
C ARG A 218 -14.97 -12.21 8.21
N LEU A 219 -14.25 -11.37 7.46
CA LEU A 219 -14.84 -10.30 6.68
C LEU A 219 -15.85 -10.85 5.65
N ALA A 220 -15.46 -11.87 4.88
CA ALA A 220 -16.32 -12.50 3.89
C ALA A 220 -17.55 -13.21 4.47
N ARG A 221 -17.54 -13.57 5.77
CA ARG A 221 -18.71 -14.08 6.48
C ARG A 221 -19.63 -12.94 6.92
N ALA A 222 -19.07 -11.91 7.53
CA ALA A 222 -19.84 -10.73 7.94
C ALA A 222 -20.59 -10.05 6.78
N TYR A 223 -19.98 -10.01 5.59
CA TYR A 223 -20.66 -9.52 4.38
C TYR A 223 -21.81 -10.43 3.94
N ARG A 224 -21.65 -11.76 3.98
CA ARG A 224 -22.73 -12.70 3.65
C ARG A 224 -23.88 -12.60 4.65
N ASP A 225 -23.57 -12.55 5.94
CA ASP A 225 -24.60 -12.40 6.99
C ASP A 225 -25.38 -11.10 6.82
N GLN A 226 -24.71 -10.02 6.39
CA GLN A 226 -25.35 -8.73 6.14
C GLN A 226 -26.23 -8.75 4.87
N ASP A 227 -25.78 -9.41 3.80
CA ASP A 227 -26.57 -9.59 2.58
C ASP A 227 -27.80 -10.46 2.83
N ASP A 228 -27.68 -11.53 3.63
CA ASP A 228 -28.80 -12.41 4.00
C ASP A 228 -29.86 -11.66 4.84
N VAL A 229 -29.44 -10.77 5.75
CA VAL A 229 -30.35 -9.92 6.53
C VAL A 229 -31.08 -8.90 5.64
N ILE A 230 -30.38 -8.30 4.67
CA ILE A 230 -30.98 -7.36 3.72
C ILE A 230 -32.00 -8.10 2.82
N ALA A 231 -31.67 -9.31 2.37
CA ALA A 231 -32.57 -10.14 1.59
C ALA A 231 -33.84 -10.54 2.37
N ASP A 232 -33.72 -10.88 3.65
CA ASP A 232 -34.87 -11.26 4.50
C ASP A 232 -35.80 -10.06 4.80
N HIS A 233 -35.25 -8.84 4.85
CA HIS A 233 -36.04 -7.60 4.98
C HIS A 233 -36.78 -7.19 3.70
N LEU A 234 -36.27 -7.53 2.53
CA LEU A 234 -36.92 -7.26 1.23
C LEU A 234 -37.98 -8.31 0.86
N GLY A 235 -37.98 -9.49 1.49
CA GLY A 235 -38.93 -10.56 1.24
C GLY A 235 -40.24 -10.52 2.04
N ARG A 236 -40.41 -9.55 2.97
CA ARG A 236 -41.61 -9.41 3.83
C ARG A 236 -42.44 -8.14 3.58
N GLY A 237 -42.24 -7.48 2.44
CA GLY A 237 -42.97 -6.29 2.00
C GLY A 237 -44.02 -6.58 0.94
#